data_AF-A0A8C3SGG8-F1
#
_entry.id   AF-A0A8C3SGG8-F1
#
_cell.length_a   1.000
_cell.length_b   1.000
_cell.length_c   1.000
_cell.angle_alpha   90.00
_cell.angle_beta   90.00
_cell.angle_gamma   90.00
#
_symmetry.space_group_name_H-M   'P 1'
#
loop_
_entity.id
_entity.type
_entity.pdbx_description
1 polymer ?
#
loop_
_entity_poly.entity_id
_entity_poly.type
_entity_poly.pdbx_seq_one_letter_code
_entity_poly.pdbx_strand_id
1 'polypeptide(L)'
;MGAQLMRKMGWREGEGLGKNREGTVEPILVDFKTDRKGLVAVGEKTQKRSGHFSVMKDLSGKHPVSALMEICNKRRWSPPVFVLVDDSGPDHRKHFIFKVSLNSLF
;
A
#
# COMPACT_ATOMS: atom_id res chain seq x y z
N MET A 1 14.02 -3.20 -25.70
CA MET A 1 13.34 -2.31 -26.66
C MET A 1 13.64 -0.82 -26.44
N GLY A 2 13.58 -0.29 -25.20
CA GLY A 2 13.84 1.13 -24.93
C GLY A 2 15.23 1.65 -25.38
N ALA A 3 16.29 0.90 -25.12
CA ALA A 3 17.66 1.29 -25.51
C ALA A 3 17.86 1.49 -27.03
N GLN A 4 17.21 0.67 -27.85
CA GLN A 4 17.31 0.77 -29.31
C GLN A 4 16.61 2.02 -29.84
N LEU A 5 15.48 2.41 -29.23
CA LEU A 5 14.78 3.66 -29.56
C LEU A 5 15.63 4.88 -29.19
N MET A 6 16.23 4.88 -28.00
CA MET A 6 17.10 5.97 -27.55
C MET A 6 18.28 6.16 -28.52
N ARG A 7 18.91 5.07 -28.95
CA ARG A 7 19.98 5.11 -29.98
C ARG A 7 19.51 5.71 -31.30
N LYS A 8 18.29 5.36 -31.75
CA LYS A 8 17.68 5.94 -32.96
C LYS A 8 17.42 7.45 -32.83
N MET A 9 17.19 7.94 -31.62
CA MET A 9 16.98 9.35 -31.31
C MET A 9 18.28 10.10 -30.95
N GLY A 10 19.44 9.49 -31.18
CA GLY A 10 20.75 10.12 -31.03
C GLY A 10 21.43 9.94 -29.67
N TRP A 11 20.85 9.19 -28.75
CA TRP A 11 21.48 8.85 -27.47
C TRP A 11 22.59 7.80 -27.65
N ARG A 12 23.70 7.95 -26.90
CA ARG A 12 24.86 7.05 -26.93
C ARG A 12 25.17 6.54 -25.53
N GLU A 13 25.77 5.36 -25.45
CA GLU A 13 26.21 4.78 -24.18
C GLU A 13 27.23 5.70 -23.49
N GLY A 14 27.00 6.02 -22.22
CA GLY A 14 27.80 6.99 -21.46
C GLY A 14 27.42 8.46 -21.64
N GLU A 15 26.47 8.81 -22.52
CA GLU A 15 25.96 10.18 -22.65
C GLU A 15 24.65 10.38 -21.87
N GLY A 16 24.43 11.60 -21.38
CA GLY A 16 23.19 11.96 -20.70
C GLY A 16 21.99 11.86 -21.64
N LEU A 17 20.82 11.49 -21.10
CA LEU A 17 19.59 11.44 -21.87
C LEU A 17 19.04 12.87 -22.12
N GLY A 18 18.46 13.12 -23.30
CA GLY A 18 17.83 14.42 -23.64
C GLY A 18 18.50 15.14 -24.80
N LYS A 19 17.84 16.18 -25.34
CA LYS A 19 18.28 16.88 -26.56
C LYS A 19 19.69 17.45 -26.47
N ASN A 20 20.08 17.89 -25.28
CA ASN A 20 21.38 18.52 -24.99
C ASN A 20 22.34 17.62 -24.19
N ARG A 21 22.04 16.31 -24.08
CA ARG A 21 22.82 15.36 -23.26
C ARG A 21 22.89 15.72 -21.76
N GLU A 22 21.83 16.32 -21.24
CA GLU A 22 21.77 16.87 -19.88
C GLU A 22 21.30 15.89 -18.81
N GLY A 23 20.78 14.73 -19.21
CA GLY A 23 20.30 13.71 -18.28
C GLY A 23 21.43 13.08 -17.46
N THR A 24 21.07 12.53 -16.31
CA THR A 24 21.98 11.82 -15.41
C THR A 24 22.61 10.60 -16.11
N VAL A 25 23.94 10.61 -16.22
CA VAL A 25 24.74 9.50 -16.77
C VAL A 25 24.91 8.39 -15.74
N GLU A 26 25.02 8.78 -14.46
CA GLU A 26 25.23 7.85 -13.37
C GLU A 26 23.96 7.05 -13.07
N PRO A 27 24.09 5.73 -12.84
CA PRO A 27 22.97 4.92 -12.39
C PRO A 27 22.37 5.48 -11.10
N ILE A 28 21.04 5.57 -11.06
CA ILE A 28 20.33 5.95 -9.85
C ILE A 28 20.60 4.87 -8.79
N LEU A 29 21.25 5.27 -7.69
CA LEU A 29 21.48 4.38 -6.56
C LEU A 29 20.15 4.04 -5.89
N VAL A 30 20.01 2.77 -5.51
CA VAL A 30 18.82 2.30 -4.82
C VAL A 30 18.96 2.63 -3.34
N ASP A 31 18.26 3.68 -2.91
CA ASP A 31 18.12 3.96 -1.48
C ASP A 31 17.08 2.99 -0.89
N PHE A 32 17.55 2.06 -0.05
CA PHE A 32 16.66 1.20 0.72
C PHE A 32 15.95 2.02 1.78
N LYS A 33 14.72 2.41 1.48
CA LYS A 33 13.87 3.10 2.44
C LYS A 33 13.39 2.11 3.49
N THR A 34 13.96 2.20 4.68
CA THR A 34 13.56 1.39 5.85
C THR A 34 12.41 2.00 6.63
N ASP A 35 11.98 3.22 6.29
CA ASP A 35 10.89 3.90 6.96
C ASP A 35 9.51 3.53 6.39
N ARG A 36 8.46 3.80 7.17
CA ARG A 36 7.06 3.64 6.74
C ARG A 36 6.49 4.90 6.07
N LYS A 37 7.33 5.87 5.71
CA LYS A 37 6.85 7.13 5.11
C LYS A 37 6.65 6.93 3.61
N GLY A 38 5.74 7.69 2.99
CA GLY A 38 5.62 7.73 1.52
C GLY A 38 6.83 8.38 0.86
N LEU A 39 7.12 8.04 -0.39
CA LEU A 39 8.10 8.76 -1.22
C LEU A 39 7.58 10.19 -1.47
N VAL A 40 8.42 11.20 -1.25
CA VAL A 40 8.12 12.61 -1.48
C VAL A 40 9.32 13.27 -2.14
N ALA A 41 9.11 14.12 -3.13
CA ALA A 41 10.21 14.84 -3.76
C ALA A 41 10.74 15.93 -2.82
N VAL A 42 12.03 16.26 -2.96
CA VAL A 42 12.65 17.37 -2.21
C VAL A 42 11.98 18.68 -2.62
N GLY A 43 11.39 19.39 -1.65
CA GLY A 43 10.67 20.65 -1.90
C GLY A 43 9.16 20.48 -2.12
N GLU A 44 8.67 19.26 -2.35
CA GLU A 44 7.24 19.00 -2.13
C GLU A 44 6.98 19.13 -0.63
N LYS A 45 6.22 20.15 -0.25
CA LYS A 45 5.49 20.06 1.01
C LYS A 45 4.71 18.77 0.88
N THR A 46 4.94 17.81 1.79
CA THR A 46 3.92 16.80 2.05
C THR A 46 2.64 17.62 2.16
N GLN A 47 1.76 17.53 1.17
CA GLN A 47 0.37 17.53 1.52
C GLN A 47 0.35 16.36 2.49
N LYS A 48 0.42 16.71 3.78
CA LYS A 48 -0.47 16.11 4.74
C LYS A 48 -1.77 16.16 3.95
N ARG A 49 -2.10 15.09 3.23
CA ARG A 49 -3.47 14.61 3.23
C ARG A 49 -3.72 14.60 4.71
N SER A 50 -4.26 15.73 5.17
CA SER A 50 -4.74 15.94 6.51
C SER A 50 -5.34 14.60 6.82
N GLY A 51 -4.79 13.92 7.84
CA GLY A 51 -5.21 12.58 8.17
C GLY A 51 -6.72 12.59 8.00
N HIS A 52 -7.24 11.76 7.12
CA HIS A 52 -8.67 11.70 6.87
C HIS A 52 -9.26 11.00 8.11
N PHE A 53 -9.22 11.76 9.20
CA PHE A 53 -9.31 11.39 10.60
C PHE A 53 -9.95 12.59 11.30
N SER A 54 -11.07 13.08 10.77
CA SER A 54 -12.03 13.87 11.54
C SER A 54 -13.31 14.09 10.74
N VAL A 55 -13.90 13.02 10.22
CA VAL A 55 -15.36 12.95 10.18
C VAL A 55 -15.65 11.57 10.72
N MET A 56 -16.58 11.43 11.65
CA MET A 56 -17.15 10.12 11.91
C MET A 56 -17.74 9.67 10.57
N LYS A 57 -16.96 8.94 9.76
CA LYS A 57 -17.53 8.25 8.62
C LYS A 57 -18.46 7.25 9.24
N ASP A 58 -19.74 7.57 9.15
CA ASP A 58 -20.81 6.63 9.36
C ASP A 58 -20.34 5.27 8.85
N LEU A 59 -20.28 4.31 9.77
CA LEU A 59 -19.87 2.96 9.43
C LEU A 59 -21.01 2.23 8.72
N SER A 60 -22.20 2.84 8.63
CA SER A 60 -23.27 2.37 7.79
C SER A 60 -22.79 2.27 6.32
N GLY A 61 -23.07 1.13 5.70
CA GLY A 61 -22.66 0.84 4.32
C GLY A 61 -21.22 0.35 4.13
N LYS A 62 -20.36 0.33 5.15
CA LYS A 62 -19.04 -0.31 5.05
C LYS A 62 -19.15 -1.83 5.21
N HIS A 63 -18.26 -2.56 4.55
CA HIS A 63 -18.10 -3.99 4.78
C HIS A 63 -17.74 -4.25 6.26
N PRO A 64 -18.42 -5.16 6.97
CA PRO A 64 -18.28 -5.33 8.41
C PRO A 64 -16.85 -5.66 8.85
N VAL A 65 -16.12 -6.44 8.04
CA VAL A 65 -14.69 -6.75 8.31
C VAL A 65 -13.82 -5.49 8.24
N SER A 66 -14.06 -4.62 7.26
CA SER A 66 -13.31 -3.39 7.09
C SER A 66 -13.63 -2.40 8.21
N ALA A 67 -14.90 -2.29 8.59
CA ALA A 67 -15.32 -1.46 9.72
C ALA A 67 -14.67 -1.93 11.04
N LEU A 68 -14.64 -3.24 11.27
CA LEU A 68 -13.98 -3.82 12.44
C LEU A 68 -12.48 -3.51 12.48
N MET A 69 -11.78 -3.71 11.37
CA MET A 69 -10.34 -3.43 11.25
C MET A 69 -10.05 -1.94 11.52
N GLU A 70 -10.87 -1.04 10.97
CA GLU A 70 -10.75 0.41 11.18
C GLU A 70 -10.93 0.80 12.65
N ILE A 71 -11.89 0.18 13.35
CA ILE A 71 -12.09 0.38 14.80
C ILE A 71 -10.86 -0.08 15.58
N CYS A 72 -10.33 -1.27 15.29
CA CYS A 72 -9.16 -1.81 15.99
C CYS A 72 -7.94 -0.90 15.81
N ASN A 73 -7.68 -0.47 14.57
CA ASN A 73 -6.59 0.45 14.25
C ASN A 73 -6.75 1.80 14.97
N LYS A 74 -7.97 2.38 14.95
CA LYS A 74 -8.25 3.67 15.58
C LYS A 74 -8.09 3.62 17.10
N ARG A 75 -8.47 2.50 17.73
CA ARG A 75 -8.36 2.29 19.17
C ARG A 75 -6.98 1.75 19.60
N ARG A 76 -6.04 1.59 18.66
CA ARG A 76 -4.72 0.97 18.88
C ARG A 76 -4.81 -0.43 19.51
N TRP A 77 -5.87 -1.18 19.18
CA TRP A 77 -6.01 -2.58 19.57
C TRP A 77 -5.19 -3.47 18.63
N SER A 78 -4.89 -4.69 19.06
CA SER A 78 -4.29 -5.67 18.17
C SER A 78 -5.23 -5.93 16.98
N PRO A 79 -4.71 -6.28 15.80
CA PRO A 79 -5.55 -6.67 14.68
C PRO A 79 -6.52 -7.80 15.08
N PRO A 80 -7.78 -7.77 14.59
CA PRO A 80 -8.73 -8.85 14.77
C PRO A 80 -8.18 -10.15 14.17
N VAL A 81 -8.26 -11.24 14.93
CA VAL A 81 -7.89 -12.58 14.46
C VAL A 81 -9.15 -13.31 14.03
N PHE A 82 -9.19 -13.73 12.77
CA PHE A 82 -10.28 -14.51 12.19
C PHE A 82 -9.86 -15.97 12.08
N VAL A 83 -10.60 -16.86 12.72
CA VAL A 83 -10.33 -18.29 12.73
C VAL A 83 -11.54 -19.02 12.17
N LEU A 84 -11.30 -19.91 11.21
CA LEU A 84 -12.31 -20.87 10.75
C LEU A 84 -12.51 -21.92 11.84
N VAL A 85 -13.74 -22.01 12.36
CA VAL A 85 -14.11 -22.93 13.44
C VAL A 85 -14.71 -24.21 12.88
N ASP A 86 -15.54 -24.09 11.85
CA ASP A 86 -16.21 -25.22 11.21
C ASP A 86 -16.33 -24.97 9.70
N ASP A 87 -16.10 -26.02 8.92
CA ASP A 87 -16.37 -26.10 7.48
C ASP A 87 -17.11 -27.41 7.24
N SER A 88 -18.40 -27.28 6.95
CA SER A 88 -19.31 -28.41 6.80
C SER A 88 -20.19 -28.28 5.56
N GLY A 89 -20.84 -29.38 5.19
CA GLY A 89 -21.73 -29.44 4.03
C GLY A 89 -21.06 -29.88 2.72
N PRO A 90 -21.88 -30.21 1.70
CA PRO A 90 -21.40 -30.67 0.40
C PRO A 90 -20.82 -29.50 -0.41
N ASP A 91 -20.00 -29.79 -1.42
CA ASP A 91 -19.26 -28.77 -2.19
C ASP A 91 -20.16 -27.71 -2.85
N HIS A 92 -21.41 -28.05 -3.18
CA HIS A 92 -22.40 -27.12 -3.74
C HIS A 92 -23.20 -26.34 -2.68
N ARG A 93 -22.96 -26.59 -1.39
CA ARG A 93 -23.65 -25.95 -0.25
C ARG A 93 -22.78 -26.00 1.01
N LYS A 94 -21.59 -25.42 0.91
CA LYS A 94 -20.67 -25.30 2.04
C LYS A 94 -21.19 -24.30 3.08
N HIS A 95 -20.99 -24.64 4.34
CA HIS A 95 -21.30 -23.85 5.51
C HIS A 95 -20.00 -23.60 6.26
N PHE A 96 -19.70 -22.33 6.53
CA PHE A 96 -18.50 -21.93 7.25
C PHE A 96 -18.88 -21.16 8.51
N ILE A 97 -18.23 -21.49 9.62
CA ILE A 97 -18.34 -20.75 10.87
C ILE A 97 -16.99 -20.10 11.16
N PHE A 98 -16.99 -18.78 11.33
CA PHE A 98 -15.80 -18.03 11.70
C PHE A 98 -15.95 -17.43 13.09
N LYS A 99 -14.87 -17.49 13.89
CA LYS A 99 -14.74 -16.78 15.15
C LYS A 99 -13.79 -15.60 14.97
N VAL A 100 -14.16 -14.46 15.54
CA VAL A 100 -13.34 -13.25 15.57
C VAL A 100 -12.90 -12.98 17.00
N SER A 101 -11.59 -12.83 17.22
CA SER A 101 -11.03 -12.51 18.54
C SER A 101 -10.36 -11.13 18.49
N LEU A 102 -10.73 -10.25 19.42
CA LEU A 102 -10.20 -8.88 19.57
C LEU A 102 -9.41 -8.82 20.88
N ASN A 103 -8.11 -8.59 20.79
CA ASN A 103 -7.15 -8.69 21.89
C ASN A 103 -7.02 -10.10 22.48
N SER A 104 -5.78 -10.48 22.78
CA SER A 104 -5.38 -11.71 23.49
C SER A 104 -5.87 -11.74 24.96
N LEU A 105 -7.05 -11.19 25.26
CA LEU A 105 -7.72 -11.33 26.55
C LEU A 105 -8.52 -12.65 26.54
N PHE A 106 -7.79 -13.74 26.77
CA PHE A 106 -8.30 -14.99 27.32
C PHE A 106 -7.29 -15.46 28.37
#